data_AF-A0A523PN09-F1
#
_entry.id   AF-A0A523PN09-F1
#
_cell.length_a   1.000
_cell.length_b   1.000
_cell.length_c   1.000
_cell.angle_alpha   90.00
_cell.angle_beta   90.00
_cell.angle_gamma   90.00
#
_symmetry.space_group_name_H-M   'P 1'
#
loop_
_entity.id
_entity.type
_entity.pdbx_description
1 polymer ?
#
loop_
_entity_poly.entity_id
_entity_poly.type
_entity_poly.pdbx_seq_one_letter_code
_entity_poly.pdbx_strand_id
1 'polypeptide(L)'
;MGGLALQARLKGLGSSLPIIFITGHGDIDTAVAAMKAGAVDFIQKPYHEQNLLDRINKALELDGQNRDAARRQKSLQGNLAKLTEREREVAELLVQGLANKTVGERLGISP
;
A
#
# COMPACT_ATOMS: atom_id res chain seq x y z
N MET A 1 20.67 4.83 -18.16
CA MET A 1 20.06 4.77 -16.81
C MET A 1 20.20 3.36 -16.28
N GLY A 2 20.73 3.17 -15.06
CA GLY A 2 20.81 1.85 -14.42
C GLY A 2 19.51 1.48 -13.67
N GLY A 3 19.40 0.24 -13.20
CA GLY A 3 18.18 -0.26 -12.53
C GLY A 3 17.80 0.52 -11.27
N LEU A 4 18.78 0.92 -10.43
CA LEU A 4 18.53 1.73 -9.23
C LEU A 4 17.95 3.11 -9.57
N ALA A 5 18.44 3.76 -10.63
CA ALA A 5 17.94 5.05 -11.08
C ALA A 5 16.50 4.95 -11.60
N LEU A 6 16.15 3.84 -12.28
CA LEU A 6 14.79 3.56 -12.71
C LEU A 6 13.86 3.35 -11.51
N GLN A 7 14.27 2.55 -10.53
CA GLN A 7 13.52 2.34 -9.29
C GLN A 7 13.26 3.65 -8.55
N ALA A 8 14.27 4.50 -8.37
CA ALA A 8 14.12 5.81 -7.73
C ALA A 8 13.12 6.70 -8.49
N ARG A 9 13.18 6.69 -9.82
CA ARG A 9 12.24 7.45 -10.66
C ARG A 9 10.81 6.92 -10.55
N LEU A 10 10.61 5.61 -10.59
CA LEU A 10 9.28 5.00 -10.42
C LEU A 10 8.68 5.33 -9.05
N LYS A 11 9.50 5.27 -7.99
CA LYS A 11 9.10 5.67 -6.65
C LYS A 11 8.72 7.16 -6.59
N GLY A 12 9.50 8.03 -7.23
CA GLY A 12 9.19 9.47 -7.33
C GLY A 12 7.89 9.77 -8.08
N LEU A 13 7.48 8.90 -9.00
CA LEU A 13 6.19 8.97 -9.70
C LEU A 13 5.02 8.36 -8.90
N GLY A 14 5.27 7.87 -7.68
CA GLY A 14 4.26 7.18 -6.88
C GLY A 14 3.86 5.81 -7.43
N SER A 15 4.70 5.19 -8.27
CA SER A 15 4.44 3.86 -8.79
C SER A 15 4.51 2.81 -7.69
N SER A 16 3.50 1.94 -7.63
CA SER A 16 3.45 0.78 -6.72
C SER A 16 3.94 -0.51 -7.38
N LEU A 17 4.47 -0.44 -8.60
CA LEU A 17 4.86 -1.63 -9.34
C LEU A 17 5.95 -2.41 -8.59
N PRO A 18 5.78 -3.74 -8.41
CA PRO A 18 6.82 -4.56 -7.81
C PRO A 18 8.02 -4.67 -8.75
N ILE A 19 9.23 -4.51 -8.21
CA ILE A 19 10.48 -4.53 -8.98
C ILE A 19 11.33 -5.72 -8.53
N ILE A 20 11.71 -6.57 -9.49
CA ILE A 20 12.68 -7.64 -9.29
C ILE A 20 13.93 -7.31 -10.11
N PHE A 21 15.09 -7.29 -9.48
CA PHE A 21 16.36 -7.04 -10.15
C PHE A 21 16.95 -8.35 -10.68
N ILE A 22 17.51 -8.30 -11.90
CA ILE A 22 18.22 -9.42 -12.50
C ILE A 22 19.60 -8.94 -12.94
N THR A 23 20.68 -9.57 -12.47
CA THR A 23 22.06 -9.15 -12.83
C THR A 23 22.97 -10.33 -13.17
N GLY A 24 23.95 -10.10 -14.07
CA GLY A 24 25.00 -11.07 -14.43
C GLY A 24 26.30 -10.95 -13.63
N HIS A 25 26.58 -9.78 -13.06
CA HIS A 25 27.68 -9.56 -12.12
C HIS A 25 27.02 -9.00 -10.86
N GLY A 26 26.70 -9.91 -9.93
CA GLY A 26 25.98 -9.57 -8.69
C GLY A 26 26.90 -8.86 -7.72
N ASP A 27 26.98 -7.54 -7.81
CA ASP A 27 27.52 -6.76 -6.72
C ASP A 27 26.50 -6.74 -5.57
N ILE A 28 26.90 -7.32 -4.44
CA ILE A 28 26.08 -7.45 -3.23
C ILE A 28 25.61 -6.06 -2.77
N ASP A 29 26.45 -5.04 -2.92
CA ASP A 29 26.12 -3.67 -2.51
C ASP A 29 24.96 -3.11 -3.33
N THR A 30 24.92 -3.42 -4.62
CA THR A 30 23.80 -3.03 -5.50
C THR A 30 22.53 -3.79 -5.14
N ALA A 31 22.63 -5.08 -4.80
CA ALA A 31 21.50 -5.87 -4.34
C ALA A 31 20.90 -5.30 -3.05
N VAL A 32 21.75 -5.02 -2.06
CA VAL A 32 21.35 -4.42 -0.78
C VAL A 32 20.72 -3.05 -1.00
N ALA A 33 21.29 -2.21 -1.86
CA ALA A 33 20.72 -0.91 -2.19
C ALA A 33 19.33 -1.02 -2.84
N ALA A 34 19.15 -1.96 -3.78
CA ALA A 34 17.86 -2.20 -4.43
C ALA A 34 16.79 -2.65 -3.43
N MET A 35 17.14 -3.61 -2.55
CA MET A 35 16.23 -4.11 -1.51
C MET A 35 15.85 -3.00 -0.52
N LYS A 36 16.81 -2.21 -0.04
CA LYS A 36 16.56 -1.05 0.85
C LYS A 36 15.68 0.01 0.18
N ALA A 37 15.78 0.17 -1.13
CA ALA A 37 14.96 1.10 -1.90
C ALA A 37 13.53 0.60 -2.16
N GLY A 38 13.21 -0.65 -1.80
CA GLY A 38 11.88 -1.26 -1.94
C GLY A 38 11.75 -2.20 -3.13
N ALA A 39 12.86 -2.80 -3.60
CA ALA A 39 12.77 -3.90 -4.55
C ALA A 39 12.14 -5.11 -3.84
N VAL A 40 11.32 -5.86 -4.57
CA VAL A 40 10.69 -7.07 -4.05
C VAL A 40 11.71 -8.18 -3.95
N ASP A 41 12.60 -8.28 -4.95
CA ASP A 41 13.59 -9.34 -4.99
C ASP A 41 14.78 -9.02 -5.89
N PHE A 42 15.82 -9.84 -5.77
CA PHE A 42 17.04 -9.78 -6.54
C PHE A 42 17.50 -11.18 -6.98
N ILE A 43 17.83 -11.33 -8.26
CA ILE A 43 18.18 -12.60 -8.90
C ILE A 43 19.52 -12.44 -9.64
N GLN A 44 20.46 -13.33 -9.36
CA GLN A 44 21.73 -13.41 -10.07
C GLN A 44 21.64 -14.42 -11.22
N LYS A 45 22.26 -14.10 -12.37
CA LYS A 45 22.45 -15.04 -13.48
C LYS A 45 23.66 -15.96 -13.21
N PRO A 46 23.61 -17.23 -13.65
CA PRO A 46 22.46 -17.88 -14.27
C PRO A 46 21.38 -18.23 -13.24
N TYR A 47 20.10 -18.11 -13.62
CA TYR A 47 18.96 -18.50 -12.79
C TYR A 47 18.10 -19.53 -13.53
N HIS A 48 17.36 -20.32 -12.75
CA HIS A 48 16.36 -21.25 -13.29
C HIS A 48 15.06 -20.49 -13.63
N GLU A 49 14.47 -20.73 -14.80
CA GLU A 49 13.27 -20.01 -15.26
C GLU A 49 12.09 -20.17 -14.30
N GLN A 50 11.86 -21.39 -13.79
CA GLN A 50 10.83 -21.64 -12.80
C GLN A 50 10.99 -20.77 -11.53
N ASN A 51 12.22 -20.55 -11.08
CA ASN A 51 12.48 -19.72 -9.90
C ASN A 51 12.10 -18.25 -10.15
N LEU A 52 12.38 -17.74 -11.36
CA LEU A 52 11.96 -16.40 -11.76
C LEU A 52 10.42 -16.31 -11.81
N LEU A 53 9.74 -17.30 -12.39
CA LEU A 53 8.28 -17.32 -12.44
C LEU A 53 7.64 -17.34 -11.06
N ASP A 54 8.16 -18.16 -10.13
CA ASP A 54 7.65 -18.23 -8.77
C ASP A 54 7.80 -16.90 -8.04
N ARG A 55 8.95 -16.21 -8.21
CA ARG A 55 9.19 -14.88 -7.64
C ARG A 55 8.27 -13.82 -8.25
N ILE A 56 8.03 -13.86 -9.56
CA ILE A 56 7.09 -12.96 -10.24
C ILE A 56 5.67 -13.17 -9.68
N ASN A 57 5.22 -14.42 -9.56
CA ASN A 57 3.89 -14.74 -9.03
C ASN A 57 3.72 -14.20 -7.60
N LYS A 58 4.71 -14.43 -6.74
CA LYS A 58 4.72 -13.89 -5.38
C LYS A 58 4.69 -12.36 -5.34
N ALA A 59 5.43 -11.71 -6.24
CA ALA A 59 5.47 -10.25 -6.34
C ALA A 59 4.12 -9.68 -6.80
N LEU A 60 3.44 -10.35 -7.73
CA LEU A 60 2.10 -9.96 -8.20
C LEU A 60 1.03 -10.17 -7.13
N GLU A 61 1.11 -11.25 -6.36
CA GLU A 61 0.20 -11.50 -5.24
C GLU A 61 0.31 -10.39 -4.19
N LEU A 62 1.53 -10.02 -3.80
CA LEU A 62 1.78 -8.94 -2.85
C LEU A 62 1.29 -7.58 -3.38
N ASP A 63 1.52 -7.30 -4.67
CA ASP A 63 0.99 -6.08 -5.31
C ASP A 63 -0.55 -6.06 -5.31
N GLY A 64 -1.20 -7.20 -5.59
CA GLY A 64 -2.66 -7.33 -5.49
C GLY A 64 -3.18 -6.98 -4.11
N GLN A 65 -2.59 -7.56 -3.06
CA GLN A 65 -2.94 -7.28 -1.67
C GLN A 65 -2.75 -5.79 -1.31
N ASN A 66 -1.64 -5.19 -1.73
CA ASN A 66 -1.35 -3.78 -1.50
C ASN A 66 -2.35 -2.86 -2.20
N ARG A 67 -2.70 -3.16 -3.45
CA ARG A 67 -3.71 -2.41 -4.21
C ARG A 67 -5.09 -2.52 -3.56
N ASP A 68 -5.46 -3.68 -3.05
CA ASP A 68 -6.74 -3.88 -2.38
C ASP A 68 -6.80 -3.16 -1.03
N ALA A 69 -5.72 -3.17 -0.25
CA ALA A 69 -5.60 -2.37 0.96
C ALA A 69 -5.73 -0.87 0.64
N ALA A 70 -5.02 -0.38 -0.38
CA ALA A 70 -5.07 1.02 -0.81
C ALA A 70 -6.48 1.42 -1.30
N ARG A 71 -7.15 0.54 -2.07
CA ARG A 71 -8.54 0.75 -2.51
C ARG A 71 -9.52 0.83 -1.33
N ARG A 72 -9.39 -0.09 -0.36
CA ARG A 72 -10.22 -0.06 0.86
C ARG A 72 -10.00 1.22 1.65
N GLN A 73 -8.75 1.60 1.87
CA GLN A 73 -8.41 2.84 2.59
C GLN A 73 -8.98 4.08 1.88
N LYS A 74 -8.84 4.16 0.56
CA LYS A 74 -9.38 5.25 -0.25
C LYS A 74 -10.90 5.29 -0.19
N SER A 75 -11.56 4.14 -0.21
CA SER A 75 -13.02 4.04 -0.07
C SER A 75 -13.49 4.54 1.30
N LEU A 76 -12.84 4.11 2.38
CA LEU A 76 -13.14 4.57 3.75
C LEU A 76 -12.96 6.08 3.89
N GLN A 77 -11.85 6.64 3.41
CA GLN A 77 -11.62 8.09 3.39
C GLN A 77 -12.67 8.82 2.56
N GLY A 78 -13.04 8.27 1.41
CA GLY A 78 -14.10 8.82 0.56
C GLY A 78 -15.48 8.81 1.23
N ASN A 79 -15.81 7.77 1.99
CA ASN A 79 -17.06 7.70 2.74
C ASN A 79 -17.08 8.69 3.91
N LEU A 80 -15.98 8.81 4.66
CA LEU A 80 -15.84 9.81 5.71
C LEU A 80 -15.94 11.24 5.17
N ALA A 81 -15.38 11.51 3.99
CA ALA A 81 -15.46 12.82 3.35
C ALA A 81 -16.87 13.19 2.84
N LYS A 82 -17.79 12.22 2.73
CA LYS A 82 -19.20 12.47 2.35
C LYS A 82 -20.06 12.86 3.55
N LEU A 83 -19.60 12.60 4.77
CA LEU A 83 -20.37 12.95 5.96
C LEU A 83 -20.53 14.47 6.03
N THR A 84 -21.76 14.89 6.26
CA THR A 84 -22.05 16.25 6.69
C THR A 84 -21.43 16.51 8.06
N GLU A 85 -21.29 17.78 8.43
CA GLU A 85 -20.76 18.15 9.76
C GLU A 85 -21.52 17.44 10.88
N ARG A 86 -22.85 17.36 10.77
CA ARG A 86 -23.69 16.71 11.78
C ARG A 86 -23.48 15.19 11.84
N GLU A 87 -23.40 14.53 10.69
CA GLU A 87 -23.14 13.08 10.65
C GLU A 87 -21.74 12.75 11.19
N ARG A 88 -20.77 13.65 10.99
CA ARG A 88 -19.42 13.50 11.54
C ARG A 88 -19.41 13.62 13.07
N GLU A 89 -20.11 14.61 13.64
CA GLU A 89 -20.29 14.74 15.09
C GLU A 89 -20.95 13.49 15.69
N VAL A 90 -21.98 12.95 15.04
CA VAL A 90 -22.61 11.67 15.44
C VAL A 90 -21.60 10.53 15.39
N ALA A 91 -20.87 10.38 14.28
CA ALA A 91 -19.89 9.31 14.10
C ALA A 91 -18.77 9.37 15.15
N GLU A 92 -18.27 10.56 15.49
CA GLU A 92 -17.23 10.76 16.51
C GLU A 92 -17.70 10.34 17.90
N LEU A 93 -18.96 10.62 18.25
CA LEU A 93 -19.56 10.22 19.53
C LEU A 93 -19.85 8.71 19.58
N LEU A 94 -20.25 8.10 18.47
CA LEU A 94 -20.47 6.65 18.39
C LEU A 94 -19.16 5.87 18.52
N VAL A 95 -18.07 6.35 17.93
CA VAL A 95 -16.73 5.73 18.07
C VAL A 95 -16.24 5.76 19.52
N GLN A 96 -16.70 6.70 20.34
CA GLN A 96 -16.44 6.74 21.79
C GLN A 96 -17.30 5.74 22.59
N GLY A 97 -18.16 4.95 21.92
CA GLY A 97 -19.01 3.94 22.55
C GLY A 97 -20.27 4.48 23.21
N LEU A 98 -20.66 5.72 22.91
CA LEU A 98 -21.89 6.31 23.45
C LEU A 98 -23.14 5.71 22.80
N ALA A 99 -24.16 5.44 23.60
CA ALA A 99 -25.44 4.94 23.10
C ALA A 99 -26.17 6.00 22.26
N ASN A 100 -26.94 5.57 21.25
CA ASN A 100 -27.68 6.46 20.34
C ASN A 100 -28.51 7.52 21.09
N LYS A 101 -29.14 7.16 22.22
CA LYS A 101 -29.90 8.09 23.05
C LYS A 101 -29.04 9.22 23.60
N THR A 102 -27.86 8.90 24.15
CA THR A 102 -26.90 9.89 24.68
C THR A 102 -26.33 10.78 23.58
N VAL A 103 -26.10 10.22 22.39
CA VAL A 103 -25.66 10.98 21.21
C VAL A 103 -26.74 11.99 20.80
N GLY A 104 -28.00 11.55 20.72
CA GLY A 104 -29.14 12.41 20.42
C GLY A 104 -29.30 13.55 21.44
N GLU A 105 -29.23 13.24 22.74
CA GLU A 105 -29.28 14.24 23.82
C GLU A 105 -28.13 15.27 23.71
N ARG A 106 -26.88 14.83 23.47
CA ARG A 106 -25.72 15.75 23.33
C ARG A 106 -25.80 16.64 22.10
N LEU A 107 -26.37 16.14 21.02
CA LEU A 107 -26.50 16.86 19.76
C LEU A 107 -27.84 17.59 19.63
N GLY A 108 -28.70 17.57 20.65
CA GLY A 108 -30.04 18.17 20.55
C GLY A 108 -30.89 17.61 19.41
N ILE A 109 -30.65 16.35 19.03
CA ILE A 109 -31.40 15.62 18.01
C ILE A 109 -32.48 14.84 18.74
N SER A 110 -33.75 15.02 18.35
CA SER A 110 -34.87 14.28 18.93
C SER A 110 -34.69 12.76 18.68
N PRO A 111 -35.09 11.87 19.61
CA PRO A 111 -34.82 10.43 19.53
C PRO A 111 -35.38 9.73 18.29
#